data_AF-A0A0D0A679-F1
#
_entry.id   AF-A0A0D0A679-F1
#
_cell.length_a   1.000
_cell.length_b   1.000
_cell.length_c   1.000
_cell.angle_alpha   90.00
_cell.angle_beta   90.00
_cell.angle_gamma   90.00
#
_symmetry.space_group_name_H-M   'P 1'
#
loop_
_entity.id
_entity.type
_entity.pdbx_description
1 polymer ?
#
loop_
_entity_poly.entity_id
_entity_poly.type
_entity_poly.pdbx_seq_one_letter_code
_entity_poly.pdbx_strand_id
1 'polypeptide(L)' 'LRKMFEVIDCIKNTSGFAYSNELGANIGLENEAVWSDFVKKHKDAGPFRNRGWPHYEKMKQLMPSKGKGLN' A
#
# COMPACT_ATOMS: atom_id res chain seq x y z
N LEU A 1 -4.10 -11.35 -1.33
CA LEU A 1 -4.03 -10.62 -2.62
C LEU A 1 -4.99 -9.42 -2.64
N ARG A 2 -6.32 -9.55 -2.80
CA ARG A 2 -7.25 -8.38 -2.77
C ARG A 2 -7.14 -7.51 -1.51
N LYS A 3 -7.14 -8.13 -0.32
CA LYS A 3 -6.89 -7.43 0.96
C LYS A 3 -5.56 -6.66 1.00
N MET A 4 -4.51 -7.20 0.39
CA MET A 4 -3.19 -6.53 0.34
C MET A 4 -3.22 -5.32 -0.60
N PHE A 5 -3.96 -5.42 -1.71
CA PHE A 5 -4.20 -4.28 -2.59
C PHE A 5 -4.97 -3.18 -1.88
N GLU A 6 -6.07 -3.49 -1.19
CA GLU A 6 -6.83 -2.50 -0.40
C GLU A 6 -5.98 -1.83 0.68
N VAL A 7 -5.15 -2.63 1.36
CA VAL A 7 -4.20 -2.12 2.37
C VAL A 7 -3.23 -1.11 1.75
N ILE A 8 -2.60 -1.46 0.62
CA ILE A 8 -1.65 -0.58 -0.07
C ILE A 8 -2.33 0.63 -0.68
N ASP A 9 -3.54 0.47 -1.20
CA ASP A 9 -4.36 1.56 -1.72
C ASP A 9 -4.71 2.55 -0.60
N CYS A 10 -5.08 2.05 0.59
CA CYS A 10 -5.33 2.86 1.78
C CYS A 10 -4.06 3.56 2.29
N ILE A 11 -2.90 2.88 2.26
CA ILE A 11 -1.60 3.50 2.58
C ILE A 11 -1.30 4.63 1.59
N LYS A 12 -1.49 4.41 0.28
CA LYS A 12 -1.30 5.44 -0.76
C LYS A 12 -2.28 6.59 -0.64
N ASN A 13 -3.52 6.32 -0.20
CA ASN A 13 -4.54 7.33 0.01
C ASN A 13 -4.35 8.12 1.31
N THR A 14 -3.61 7.57 2.26
CA THR A 14 -3.32 8.25 3.51
C THR A 14 -2.23 9.30 3.28
N SER A 15 -2.64 10.56 3.35
CA SER A 15 -1.75 11.71 3.30
C SER A 15 -0.64 11.60 4.35
N GLY A 16 0.62 11.62 3.90
CA GLY A 16 1.79 11.49 4.77
C GLY A 16 2.62 10.23 4.52
N PHE A 17 2.09 9.22 3.82
CA PHE A 17 2.89 8.05 3.45
C PHE A 17 3.39 8.10 2.02
N ALA A 18 4.68 7.82 1.83
CA ALA A 18 5.24 7.53 0.52
C ALA A 18 5.24 6.01 0.32
N TYR A 19 4.33 5.47 -0.50
CA TYR A 19 4.37 4.06 -0.90
C TYR A 19 5.03 3.90 -2.26
N SER A 20 6.13 3.13 -2.30
CA SER A 20 6.83 2.73 -3.51
C SER A 20 6.69 1.23 -3.75
N ASN A 21 6.54 0.83 -5.01
CA ASN A 21 6.36 -0.57 -5.39
C ASN A 21 7.61 -1.43 -5.08
N GLU A 22 8.80 -0.81 -5.12
CA GLU A 22 10.09 -1.46 -4.90
C GLU A 22 10.53 -1.43 -3.43
N LEU A 23 10.31 -0.31 -2.73
CA LEU A 23 10.76 -0.10 -1.36
C LEU A 23 9.67 -0.38 -0.31
N GLY A 24 8.40 -0.41 -0.71
CA GLY A 24 7.24 -0.61 0.16
C GLY A 24 6.65 0.71 0.66
N ALA A 25 5.90 0.63 1.76
CA ALA A 25 5.42 1.82 2.45
C ALA A 25 6.62 2.44 3.16
N ASN A 26 7.27 3.46 2.60
CA ASN A 26 8.44 4.12 3.20
C ASN A 26 8.02 4.89 4.47
N ILE A 27 7.75 4.15 5.54
CA ILE A 27 7.25 4.66 6.82
C ILE A 27 8.42 5.25 7.58
N GLY A 28 8.58 6.57 7.47
CA GLY A 28 9.48 7.34 8.32
C GLY A 28 9.04 7.33 9.79
N LEU A 29 9.96 7.72 10.69
CA LEU A 29 9.72 7.82 12.14
C LEU A 29 8.49 8.68 12.47
N GLU A 30 8.28 9.76 11.72
CA GLU A 30 7.13 10.66 11.88
C GLU A 30 5.78 9.96 11.67
N ASN A 31 5.75 8.94 10.81
CA ASN A 31 4.53 8.19 10.50
C ASN A 31 4.51 6.80 11.15
N GLU A 32 5.49 6.46 11.99
CA GLU A 32 5.57 5.18 12.68
C GLU A 32 4.36 4.96 13.61
N ALA A 33 3.90 6.02 14.28
CA ALA A 33 2.72 5.97 15.14
C ALA A 33 1.46 5.63 14.33
N VAL A 34 1.27 6.29 13.18
CA VAL A 34 0.14 6.04 12.28
C VAL A 34 0.22 4.64 11.68
N TRP A 35 1.42 4.20 11.29
CA TRP A 35 1.64 2.85 10.79
C TRP A 35 1.35 1.78 11.84
N SER A 36 1.71 2.01 13.10
CA SER A 36 1.45 1.08 14.19
C SER A 36 -0.05 0.93 14.47
N ASP A 37 -0.82 2.02 14.44
CA ASP A 37 -2.30 1.94 14.49
C ASP A 37 -2.87 1.21 13.27
N PHE A 38 -2.31 1.50 12.09
CA PHE A 38 -2.74 0.90 10.85
C PHE A 38 -2.49 -0.62 10.80
N VAL A 39 -1.32 -1.09 11.26
CA VAL A 39 -1.03 -2.54 11.37
C VAL A 39 -1.88 -3.22 12.45
N LYS A 40 -2.27 -2.49 13.51
CA LYS A 40 -3.23 -3.01 14.51
C LYS A 40 -4.62 -3.25 13.89
N LYS A 41 -5.10 -2.34 13.03
CA LYS A 41 -6.36 -2.51 12.27
C LYS A 41 -6.22 -3.53 11.14
N HIS A 42 -5.08 -3.52 10.46
CA HIS A 42 -4.77 -4.36 9.31
C HIS A 42 -3.54 -5.21 9.63
N LYS A 43 -3.75 -6.33 10.34
CA LYS A 43 -2.66 -7.25 10.72
C LYS A 43 -1.83 -7.73 9.52
N ASP A 44 -2.45 -7.80 8.33
CA ASP A 44 -1.79 -8.17 7.08
C ASP A 44 -0.90 -7.06 6.48
N ALA A 45 -0.96 -5.82 7.00
CA ALA A 45 -0.15 -4.69 6.53
C ALA A 45 1.29 -4.73 7.06
N GLY A 46 1.53 -5.41 8.18
CA GLY A 46 2.84 -5.51 8.83
C GLY A 46 4.02 -5.77 7.89
N PRO A 47 3.98 -6.79 7.00
CA PRO A 47 5.08 -7.08 6.10
C PRO A 47 5.32 -6.02 5.01
N PHE A 48 4.37 -5.09 4.75
CA PHE A 48 4.48 -4.09 3.68
C PHE A 48 5.22 -2.81 4.10
N ARG A 49 5.67 -2.72 5.36
CA ARG A 49 6.40 -1.57 5.91
C ARG A 49 7.77 -1.33 5.26
N ASN A 50 8.50 -2.38 4.95
CA ASN A 50 9.83 -2.28 4.33
C ASN A 50 9.96 -3.29 3.18
N ARG A 51 8.82 -3.80 2.71
CA ARG A 51 8.77 -4.76 1.62
C ARG A 51 7.93 -4.16 0.52
N GLY A 52 8.62 -3.77 -0.55
CA GLY A 52 7.99 -3.49 -1.83
C GLY A 52 7.17 -4.69 -2.26
N TRP A 53 6.01 -4.41 -2.84
CA TRP A 53 5.20 -5.43 -3.48
C TRP A 53 5.23 -5.24 -4.98
N PRO A 54 6.19 -5.86 -5.70
CA PRO A 54 6.26 -5.73 -7.16
C PRO A 54 5.04 -6.33 -7.85
N HIS A 55 4.30 -7.23 -7.18
CA HIS A 55 3.04 -7.76 -7.68
C HIS A 55 1.86 -6.77 -7.54
N TYR A 56 2.03 -5.64 -6.84
CA TYR A 56 1.01 -4.59 -6.77
C TYR A 56 0.64 -4.09 -8.18
N GLU A 57 1.62 -3.87 -9.05
CA GLU A 57 1.42 -3.45 -10.44
C GLU A 57 0.58 -4.47 -11.22
N LYS A 58 0.97 -5.76 -11.14
CA LYS A 58 0.22 -6.85 -11.79
C LYS A 58 -1.20 -6.97 -11.24
N MET A 59 -1.38 -6.78 -9.93
CA MET A 59 -2.70 -6.81 -9.31
C MET A 59 -3.55 -5.59 -9.62
N LYS A 60 -2.96 -4.41 -9.76
CA LYS A 60 -3.63 -3.20 -10.23
C LYS A 60 -4.16 -3.38 -11.65
N GLN A 61 -3.41 -4.10 -12.49
CA GLN A 61 -3.83 -4.42 -13.86
C GLN A 61 -4.92 -5.51 -13.92
N LEU A 62 -4.93 -6.44 -12.96
CA LEU A 62 -5.94 -7.51 -12.83
C LEU A 62 -7.21 -7.07 -12.11
N MET A 63 -7.12 -6.13 -11.17
CA MET A 63 -8.31 -5.56 -10.54
C MET A 63 -9.00 -4.64 -11.55
N PRO A 64 -10.32 -4.76 -11.75
CA PRO A 64 -11.10 -3.83 -12.57
C PRO A 64 -11.28 -2.50 -11.84
N SER A 65 -10.18 -1.89 -11.41
CA SER A 65 -10.18 -0.59 -10.74
C SER A 65 -9.99 0.48 -11.80
N LYS A 66 -11.12 0.83 -12.41
CA LYS A 66 -11.36 2.03 -13.23
C LYS A 66 -10.25 2.26 -14.26
N GLY A 67 -10.40 1.58 -15.40
CA GLY A 67 -9.65 1.89 -16.61
C GLY A 67 -9.65 3.41 -16.84
N LYS A 68 -8.53 4.04 -16.54
CA LYS A 68 -8.22 5.35 -17.12
C LYS A 68 -7.88 5.01 -18.56
N GLY A 69 -8.91 5.06 -19.41
CA GLY A 69 -8.75 5.05 -20.86
C GLY A 69 -7.67 6.06 -21.20
N LEU A 70 -6.57 5.56 -21.74
CA LEU A 70 -5.57 6.37 -22.40
C LEU A 70 -6.16 6.67 -23.77
N ASN A 71 -6.57 7.92 -23.98
CA ASN A 71 -6.87 8.47 -25.31
C ASN A 71 -5.57 8.98 -25.91
#